data_AF-A0A4Q3T5E5-F1
#
_entry.id   AF-A0A4Q3T5E5-F1
#
_cell.length_a   1.000
_cell.length_b   1.000
_cell.length_c   1.000
_cell.angle_alpha   90.00
_cell.angle_beta   90.00
_cell.angle_gamma   90.00
#
_symmetry.space_group_name_H-M   'P 1'
#
loop_
_entity.id
_entity.type
_entity.pdbx_description
1 polymer ?
#
loop_
_entity_poly.entity_id
_entity_poly.type
_entity_poly.pdbx_seq_one_letter_code
_entity_poly.pdbx_strand_id
1 'polypeptide(L)' 'DWSLSSERANGSRLVLQSAGVDPDRVYSVAGKAGSDPLYPDDPTLAGNRRIAIVLLREAPVLPMDTSL' A
#
# COMPACT_ATOMS: atom_id res chain seq x y z
N ASP A 1 -15.50 5.41 -9.08
CA ASP A 1 -14.15 5.49 -8.49
C ASP A 1 -13.76 4.35 -7.56
N TRP A 2 -14.64 3.89 -6.67
CA TRP A 2 -14.33 2.76 -5.78
C TRP A 2 -13.82 1.52 -6.52
N SER A 3 -14.59 0.97 -7.48
CA SER A 3 -14.16 -0.20 -8.28
C SER A 3 -12.83 0.04 -8.98
N LEU A 4 -12.70 1.16 -9.69
CA LEU A 4 -11.48 1.53 -10.41
C LEU A 4 -10.24 1.61 -9.50
N SER A 5 -10.39 2.19 -8.30
CA SER A 5 -9.29 2.28 -7.35
C SER A 5 -8.88 0.91 -6.81
N SER A 6 -9.84 0.04 -6.52
CA SER A 6 -9.59 -1.34 -6.07
C SER A 6 -8.96 -2.20 -7.17
N GLU A 7 -9.44 -2.08 -8.41
CA GLU A 7 -8.89 -2.78 -9.57
C GLU A 7 -7.44 -2.38 -9.83
N ARG A 8 -7.12 -1.07 -9.76
CA ARG A 8 -5.75 -0.58 -9.91
C ARG A 8 -4.83 -1.04 -8.77
N ALA A 9 -5.32 -1.06 -7.54
CA ALA A 9 -4.58 -1.58 -6.40
C ALA A 9 -4.27 -3.08 -6.58
N ASN A 10 -5.26 -3.88 -7.01
CA ASN A 10 -5.06 -5.29 -7.31
C ASN A 10 -4.13 -5.51 -8.52
N GLY A 11 -4.24 -4.71 -9.58
CA GLY A 11 -3.33 -4.76 -10.72
C GLY A 11 -1.88 -4.49 -10.31
N SER A 12 -1.66 -3.53 -9.41
CA SER A 12 -0.33 -3.25 -8.84
C SER A 12 0.22 -4.43 -8.05
N ARG A 13 -0.62 -5.12 -7.25
CA ARG A 13 -0.24 -6.37 -6.57
C ARG A 13 0.23 -7.43 -7.57
N LEU A 14 -0.51 -7.65 -8.65
CA LEU A 14 -0.14 -8.65 -9.68
C LEU A 14 1.19 -8.31 -10.36
N VAL A 15 1.44 -7.03 -10.63
CA VAL A 15 2.73 -6.57 -11.18
C VAL A 15 3.87 -6.86 -10.21
N LEU A 16 3.71 -6.58 -8.91
CA LEU A 16 4.72 -6.89 -7.89
C LEU A 16 4.98 -8.41 -7.80
N GLN A 17 3.94 -9.24 -7.86
CA GLN A 17 4.08 -10.69 -7.88
C GLN A 17 4.84 -11.19 -9.12
N SER A 18 4.53 -10.65 -10.30
CA SER A 18 5.27 -11.00 -11.52
C SER A 18 6.75 -10.56 -11.48
N ALA A 19 7.06 -9.55 -10.67
CA ALA A 19 8.42 -9.08 -10.42
C ALA A 19 9.15 -9.89 -9.32
N GLY A 20 8.52 -10.92 -8.75
CA GLY A 20 9.13 -11.82 -7.76
C GLY A 20 8.81 -11.50 -6.30
N VAL A 21 7.88 -10.58 -6.02
CA VAL A 21 7.38 -10.39 -4.64
C VAL A 21 6.49 -11.57 -4.28
N ASP A 22 6.87 -12.29 -3.23
CA ASP A 22 6.08 -13.41 -2.71
C ASP A 22 4.65 -12.94 -2.35
N PRO A 23 3.59 -13.62 -2.83
CA PRO A 23 2.21 -13.32 -2.47
C PRO A 23 1.95 -13.20 -0.97
N ASP A 24 2.66 -13.97 -0.14
CA ASP A 24 2.49 -13.98 1.32
C ASP A 24 3.03 -12.70 1.98
N ARG A 25 3.81 -11.89 1.26
CA ARG A 25 4.30 -10.58 1.71
C ARG A 25 3.23 -9.48 1.63
N VAL A 26 2.08 -9.75 1.02
CA VAL A 26 1.00 -8.76 0.85
C VAL A 26 -0.07 -8.96 1.92
N TYR A 27 -0.05 -8.09 2.93
CA TYR A 27 -1.04 -8.14 4.02
C TYR A 27 -2.45 -7.71 3.58
N SER A 28 -2.57 -6.63 2.80
CA SER A 28 -3.86 -6.11 2.34
C SER A 28 -3.77 -5.33 1.04
N VAL A 29 -4.91 -5.24 0.34
CA VAL A 29 -5.11 -4.41 -0.85
C VAL A 29 -6.43 -3.66 -0.69
N ALA A 30 -6.41 -2.34 -0.90
CA ALA A 30 -7.61 -1.51 -0.74
C ALA A 30 -7.67 -0.42 -1.81
N GLY A 31 -8.88 -0.17 -2.31
CA GLY A 31 -9.21 1.05 -3.06
C GLY A 31 -9.80 2.10 -2.12
N LYS A 32 -9.37 3.36 -2.26
CA LYS A 32 -9.86 4.50 -1.44
C LYS A 32 -10.65 5.54 -2.25
N ALA A 33 -10.90 5.31 -3.54
CA ALA A 33 -11.54 6.30 -4.42
C ALA A 33 -10.95 7.72 -4.21
N GLY A 34 -11.82 8.73 -4.03
CA GLY A 34 -11.44 10.09 -3.66
C GLY A 34 -11.53 10.41 -2.17
N SER A 35 -11.62 9.41 -1.28
CA SER A 35 -11.87 9.64 0.16
C SER A 35 -10.62 10.03 0.96
N ASP A 36 -9.43 9.95 0.37
CA ASP A 36 -8.14 10.21 1.02
C ASP A 36 -7.18 10.96 0.06
N PRO A 37 -7.49 12.23 -0.29
CA PRO A 37 -6.68 13.02 -1.22
C PRO A 37 -5.34 13.41 -0.57
N LEU A 38 -4.27 13.38 -1.36
CA LEU A 38 -2.96 13.88 -0.93
C LEU A 38 -2.95 15.41 -0.82
N TYR A 39 -3.71 16.06 -1.70
CA TYR A 39 -3.94 17.50 -1.72
C TYR A 39 -5.43 17.75 -1.47
N PRO A 40 -5.85 17.92 -0.20
CA PRO A 40 -7.26 18.16 0.15
C PRO A 40 -7.80 19.48 -0.43
N ASP A 41 -6.93 20.48 -0.57
CA ASP A 41 -7.29 21.83 -1.04
C ASP A 41 -7.62 21.87 -2.54
N ASP A 42 -7.10 20.90 -3.31
CA ASP A 42 -7.48 20.70 -4.71
C ASP A 42 -7.62 19.19 -5.02
N PRO A 43 -8.83 18.64 -4.83
CA PRO A 43 -9.11 17.23 -5.08
C PRO A 43 -8.89 16.78 -6.53
N THR A 44 -8.89 17.70 -7.49
CA THR A 44 -8.84 17.38 -8.93
C THR A 44 -7.42 17.14 -9.45
N LEU A 45 -6.40 17.54 -8.66
CA LEU A 45 -5.00 17.39 -9.02
C LEU A 45 -4.63 15.96 -9.39
N ALA A 46 -3.78 15.83 -10.41
CA ALA A 46 -3.30 14.53 -10.88
C ALA A 46 -2.58 13.73 -9.78
N GLY A 47 -1.90 14.41 -8.85
CA GLY A 47 -1.23 13.78 -7.71
C GLY A 47 -2.16 12.98 -6.79
N ASN A 48 -3.46 13.27 -6.77
CA ASN A 48 -4.43 12.49 -5.98
C ASN A 48 -4.68 11.09 -6.59
N ARG A 49 -4.40 10.89 -7.88
CA ARG A 49 -4.50 9.58 -8.57
C ARG A 49 -3.19 8.80 -8.40
N ARG A 50 -3.02 8.14 -7.25
CA ARG A 50 -1.77 7.46 -6.86
C ARG A 50 -1.99 6.00 -6.43
N ILE A 51 -0.90 5.22 -6.46
CA ILE A 51 -0.79 3.91 -5.79
C ILE A 51 0.15 4.08 -4.60
N ALA A 52 -0.29 3.69 -3.41
CA ALA A 52 0.53 3.71 -2.20
C ALA A 52 0.92 2.28 -1.81
N ILE A 53 2.22 2.05 -1.58
CA ILE A 53 2.77 0.79 -1.08
C ILE A 53 3.31 1.08 0.31
N VAL A 54 2.72 0.44 1.33
CA VAL A 54 3.10 0.63 2.74
C VAL A 54 3.89 -0.59 3.20
N LEU A 55 5.12 -0.38 3.65
CA LEU A 55 5.94 -1.44 4.22
C LEU A 55 5.64 -1.54 5.72
N LEU A 56 5.04 -2.67 6.13
CA LEU A 56 4.84 -2.98 7.54
C LEU A 56 6.17 -3.46 8.13
N ARG A 57 6.54 -2.91 9.29
CA ARG A 57 7.71 -3.36 10.05
C ARG A 57 7.28 -4.46 11.00
N GLU A 58 7.99 -5.58 10.99
CA GLU A 58 7.86 -6.60 12.01
C GLU A 58 8.68 -6.19 13.25
N ALA A 59 8.15 -6.43 14.45
CA ALA A 59 8.90 -6.20 15.67
C ALA A 59 10.04 -7.24 15.78
N PRO A 60 11.24 -6.87 16.27
CA PRO A 60 12.32 -7.82 16.46
C PRO A 60 11.85 -8.98 17.35
N VAL A 61 12.14 -10.22 16.94
CA VAL A 61 11.83 -11.43 17.74
C VAL A 61 12.74 -11.58 18.96
N LEU A 62 13.81 -10.78 19.03
CA LEU A 62 14.72 -10.76 20.17
C LEU A 62 14.45 -9.53 21.03
N PRO A 63 14.34 -9.69 22.37
CA PRO A 63 14.31 -8.55 23.27
C PRO A 63 15.60 -7.74 23.09
N MET A 64 15.48 -6.41 23.09
CA MET A 64 16.60 -5.49 22.86
C MET A 64 17.54 -5.37 24.07
N ASP A 65 17.39 -6.26 25.05
CA ASP A 65 18.20 -6.29 26.27
C ASP A 65 19.07 -7.55 26.30
N THR A 66 20.36 -7.36 26.10
CA THR A 66 21.40 -8.40 26.23
C THR A 66 22.33 -8.11 27.42
N SER A 67 21.87 -7.29 28.38
CA SER A 67 22.61 -7.00 29.60
C SER A 67 22.64 -8.26 30.50
N LEU A 68 23.69 -9.07 30.37
CA LEU A 68 24.12 -10.05 31.36
C LEU A 68 25.20 -9.44 32.26
#